data_AF-A0A538GLV0-F1
#
_entry.id   AF-A0A538GLV0-F1
#
_cell.length_a   1.000
_cell.length_b   1.000
_cell.length_c   1.000
_cell.angle_alpha   90.00
_cell.angle_beta   90.00
_cell.angle_gamma   90.00
#
_symmetry.space_group_name_H-M   'P 1'
#
loop_
_entity.id
_entity.type
_entity.pdbx_description
1 polymer ?
#
loop_
_entity_poly.entity_id
_entity_poly.type
_entity_poly.pdbx_seq_one_letter_code
_entity_poly.pdbx_strand_id
1 'polypeptide(L)' 'MGYFQTPWHIVLLLLIALLLFGGKRLPEIGKSLGHGMREFKDAVTGNSEPDSEPQPELPPAEPAAVATTATPTESERETV' A
#
# COMPACT_ATOMS: atom_id res chain seq x y z
N MET A 1 19.33 43.98 -6.20
CA MET A 1 19.04 42.88 -7.13
C MET A 1 19.33 41.55 -6.43
N GLY A 2 18.36 40.95 -5.73
CA GLY A 2 18.62 39.74 -4.93
C GLY A 2 17.37 38.96 -4.50
N TYR A 3 16.22 39.20 -5.14
CA TYR A 3 14.96 38.51 -4.81
C TYR A 3 14.76 37.20 -5.58
N PHE A 4 15.58 36.92 -6.59
CA PHE A 4 15.34 35.80 -7.52
C PHE A 4 15.66 34.42 -6.94
N GLN A 5 16.34 34.33 -5.79
CA GLN A 5 16.78 33.07 -5.20
C GLN A 5 16.11 32.74 -3.86
N THR A 6 15.18 33.58 -3.37
CA THR A 6 14.53 33.25 -2.11
C THR A 6 13.45 32.19 -2.35
N PRO A 7 13.58 30.99 -1.72
CA PRO A 7 12.55 29.95 -1.80
C PRO A 7 11.22 30.40 -1.17
N TRP A 8 11.20 31.59 -0.55
CA TRP A 8 10.03 32.25 0.00
C TRP A 8 8.88 32.40 -1.00
N HIS A 9 9.18 32.60 -2.29
CA HIS A 9 8.15 32.70 -3.32
C HIS A 9 7.33 31.41 -3.46
N ILE A 10 8.01 30.25 -3.40
CA ILE A 10 7.36 28.93 -3.49
C ILE A 10 6.48 28.70 -2.26
N VAL A 11 6.97 29.06 -1.07
CA VAL A 11 6.19 28.96 0.18
C VAL A 11 4.93 29.84 0.13
N LEU A 12 5.05 31.06 -0.37
CA LEU A 12 3.91 31.99 -0.52
C LEU A 12 2.88 31.45 -1.54
N LEU A 13 3.35 30.91 -2.66
CA LEU A 13 2.50 30.26 -3.66
C LEU A 13 1.75 29.05 -3.06
N LEU A 14 2.48 28.21 -2.31
CA LEU A 14 1.93 27.07 -1.59
C LEU A 14 0.86 27.50 -0.60
N LEU A 15 1.10 28.58 0.16
CA LEU A 15 0.15 29.10 1.12
C LEU A 15 -1.15 29.56 0.44
N ILE A 16 -1.04 30.31 -0.65
CA ILE A 16 -2.20 30.77 -1.43
C ILE A 16 -2.94 29.56 -2.03
N ALA A 17 -2.23 28.61 -2.63
CA ALA A 17 -2.83 27.37 -3.14
C ALA A 17 -3.54 26.60 -2.02
N LEU A 18 -2.97 26.56 -0.82
CA LEU A 18 -3.56 25.91 0.34
C LEU A 18 -4.82 26.62 0.85
N LEU A 19 -4.93 27.94 0.68
CA LEU A 19 -6.15 28.69 0.98
C LEU A 19 -7.26 28.38 -0.05
N LEU A 20 -6.92 28.25 -1.33
CA LEU A 20 -7.90 27.96 -2.40
C LEU A 20 -8.34 26.49 -2.41
N PHE A 21 -7.39 25.57 -2.36
CA PHE A 21 -7.62 24.12 -2.43
C PHE A 21 -7.86 23.49 -1.05
N GLY A 22 -7.52 24.20 0.03
CA GLY A 22 -7.61 23.73 1.41
C GLY A 22 -6.34 23.00 1.89
N GLY A 23 -6.08 23.11 3.20
CA GLY A 23 -4.97 22.48 3.96
C GLY A 23 -4.67 21.01 3.66
N LYS A 24 -5.69 20.24 3.28
CA LYS A 24 -5.60 18.78 3.15
C LYS A 24 -5.34 18.29 1.72
N ARG A 25 -5.70 19.04 0.68
CA ARG A 25 -5.70 18.50 -0.70
C ARG A 25 -4.33 18.48 -1.37
N LEU A 26 -3.51 19.50 -1.17
CA LEU A 26 -2.13 19.52 -1.68
C LEU A 26 -1.27 18.37 -1.14
N PRO A 27 -1.19 18.13 0.19
CA PRO A 27 -0.40 17.02 0.71
C PRO A 27 -0.97 15.64 0.35
N GLU A 28 -2.30 15.52 0.21
CA GLU A 28 -2.95 14.27 -0.22
C GLU A 28 -2.54 13.86 -1.64
N ILE A 29 -2.56 14.79 -2.60
CA ILE A 29 -2.12 14.57 -3.98
C ILE A 29 -0.60 14.34 -4.04
N GLY A 30 0.17 15.09 -3.27
CA GLY A 30 1.61 14.88 -3.17
C GLY A 30 1.98 13.48 -2.65
N LYS A 31 1.19 12.95 -1.71
CA LYS A 31 1.39 11.61 -1.15
C LYS A 31 1.09 10.52 -2.19
N SER A 32 -0.03 10.59 -2.91
CA SER A 32 -0.35 9.61 -3.96
C SER A 32 0.63 9.67 -5.14
N LEU A 33 1.02 10.87 -5.56
CA LEU A 33 2.04 11.06 -6.60
C LEU A 33 3.42 10.55 -6.15
N GLY A 34 3.78 10.76 -4.88
CA GLY A 34 5.03 10.29 -4.32
C GLY A 34 5.13 8.77 -4.26
N HIS A 35 4.03 8.08 -3.90
CA HIS A 35 3.96 6.61 -3.95
C HIS A 35 4.17 6.09 -5.38
N GLY A 36 3.42 6.62 -6.35
CA GLY A 36 3.57 6.21 -7.74
C GLY A 36 4.96 6.52 -8.32
N MET A 37 5.54 7.68 -7.97
CA MET A 37 6.90 8.03 -8.39
C MET A 37 7.96 7.12 -7.76
N ARG A 38 7.75 6.66 -6.52
CA ARG A 38 8.63 5.69 -5.85
C ARG A 38 8.57 4.33 -6.55
N GLU A 39 7.37 3.80 -6.75
CA GLU A 39 7.18 2.52 -7.47
C GLU A 39 7.74 2.59 -8.91
N PHE A 40 7.51 3.70 -9.61
CA PHE A 40 8.07 3.93 -10.94
C PHE A 40 9.59 3.96 -10.91
N LYS A 41 10.18 4.70 -9.98
CA LYS A 41 11.64 4.75 -9.81
C LYS A 41 12.21 3.37 -9.49
N ASP A 42 11.56 2.62 -8.61
CA ASP A 42 12.02 1.30 -8.16
C ASP A 42 11.95 0.29 -9.32
N ALA A 43 10.89 0.34 -10.14
CA ALA A 43 10.75 -0.48 -11.35
C ALA A 43 11.78 -0.11 -12.44
N VAL A 44 12.08 1.19 -12.61
CA VAL A 44 13.06 1.67 -13.60
C VAL A 44 14.51 1.41 -13.16
N THR A 45 14.79 1.54 -11.86
CA THR A 45 16.13 1.37 -11.30
C THR A 45 16.45 -0.10 -11.01
N GLY A 46 15.44 -0.98 -11.00
CA GLY A 46 15.61 -2.41 -10.70
C GLY A 46 15.94 -2.70 -9.23
N ASN A 47 15.77 -1.71 -8.34
CA ASN A 47 16.05 -1.84 -6.92
C ASN A 47 14.82 -2.43 -6.21
N SER A 48 14.53 -3.70 -6.48
CA SER A 48 13.56 -4.48 -5.72
C SER A 48 14.15 -4.79 -4.34
N GLU A 49 14.20 -3.79 -3.46
CA GLU A 49 14.47 -4.02 -2.05
C GLU A 49 13.27 -4.79 -1.47
N PRO A 50 13.43 -6.00 -0.91
CA PRO A 50 12.36 -6.65 -0.17
C PRO A 50 12.14 -5.85 1.11
N ASP A 51 11.16 -4.94 1.08
CA ASP A 51 10.72 -4.21 2.27
C ASP A 51 10.08 -5.21 3.24
N SER A 52 10.94 -5.72 4.13
CA SER A 52 10.64 -6.21 5.48
C SER A 52 9.20 -6.68 5.70
N GLU A 53 8.93 -7.94 5.36
CA GLU A 53 7.83 -8.67 5.97
C GLU A 53 8.11 -8.75 7.49
N PRO A 54 7.27 -8.21 8.39
CA PRO A 54 7.24 -8.73 9.74
C PRO A 54 6.76 -10.17 9.59
N GLN A 55 7.72 -11.12 9.61
CA GLN A 55 7.43 -12.54 9.53
C GLN A 55 6.24 -12.85 10.46
N PRO A 56 5.08 -13.25 9.92
CA PRO A 56 4.12 -13.96 10.73
C PRO A 56 4.85 -15.24 11.13
N GLU A 57 5.19 -15.40 12.40
CA GLU A 57 5.58 -16.70 12.92
C GLU A 57 4.50 -17.69 12.49
N LEU A 58 4.87 -18.54 11.54
CA LEU A 58 4.05 -19.61 11.01
C LEU A 58 3.65 -20.51 12.19
N PRO A 59 2.35 -20.76 12.45
CA PRO A 59 1.98 -21.83 13.36
C PRO A 59 2.60 -23.13 12.82
N PRO A 60 3.31 -23.92 13.63
CA PRO A 60 3.93 -25.16 13.18
C PRO A 60 2.87 -26.08 12.58
N ALA A 61 2.95 -26.31 11.27
CA ALA A 61 2.27 -27.43 10.65
C ALA A 61 2.98 -28.69 11.16
N GLU A 62 2.31 -29.47 11.99
CA GLU A 62 2.68 -30.85 12.29
C GLU A 62 1.86 -31.76 11.37
N PRO A 63 2.47 -32.40 10.37
CA PRO A 63 1.84 -33.42 9.55
C PRO A 63 2.22 -34.81 10.07
N ALA A 64 1.27 -35.57 10.62
CA ALA A 64 1.07 -36.99 10.32
C ALA A 64 0.03 -37.68 11.24
N ALA A 65 -0.85 -38.42 10.58
CA ALA A 65 -1.41 -39.70 11.01
C ALA A 65 -2.51 -39.75 12.10
N VAL A 66 -3.76 -39.75 11.65
CA VAL A 66 -4.72 -40.87 11.86
C VAL A 66 -5.82 -40.73 10.79
N ALA A 67 -5.76 -41.54 9.74
CA ALA A 67 -6.49 -42.81 9.62
C ALA A 67 -7.98 -42.61 9.27
N THR A 68 -8.28 -42.95 8.01
CA THR A 68 -9.54 -43.46 7.45
C THR A 68 -10.69 -43.69 8.43
N THR A 69 -11.87 -43.14 8.13
CA THR A 69 -13.13 -43.89 8.07
C THR A 69 -14.17 -43.04 7.36
N ALA A 70 -14.69 -43.63 6.29
CA ALA A 70 -15.96 -43.39 5.62
C ALA A 70 -17.00 -42.55 6.39
N THR A 71 -17.72 -41.67 5.69
CA THR A 71 -19.13 -41.89 5.29
C THR A 71 -19.57 -40.72 4.40
N PRO A 72 -19.94 -40.96 3.13
CA PRO A 72 -20.61 -39.97 2.31
C PRO A 72 -22.03 -39.81 2.86
N THR A 73 -22.35 -38.66 3.45
CA THR A 73 -23.73 -38.31 3.77
C THR A 73 -24.13 -37.11 2.91
N GLU A 74 -24.25 -37.40 1.62
CA GLU A 74 -25.20 -36.73 0.74
C GLU A 74 -26.60 -37.11 1.23
N SER A 75 -27.13 -36.32 2.17
CA SER A 75 -28.56 -36.34 2.52
C SER A 75 -29.21 -35.19 1.76
N GLU A 76 -29.25 -35.39 0.44
CA GLU A 76 -30.14 -34.67 -0.46
C GLU A 76 -31.57 -35.09 -0.09
N ARG A 77 -32.24 -34.20 0.65
CA ARG A 77 -33.67 -34.26 0.93
C ARG A 77 -34.35 -33.44 -0.15
N GLU A 78 -34.30 -33.92 -1.39
CA GLU A 78 -34.97 -33.30 -2.51
C GLU A 78 -35.65 -34.39 -3.35
N THR A 79 -36.97 -34.50 -3.15
CA THR A 79 -37.98 -34.67 -4.21
C THR A 79 -37.98 -35.98 -4.99
N VAL A 80 -38.93 -36.89 -4.68
CA VAL A 80 -40.11 -37.30 -5.48
C VAL A 80 -40.99 -38.22 -4.63
#